data_AF-A0A3D4YN93-F1
#
_entry.id   AF-A0A3D4YN93-F1
#
_cell.length_a   1.000
_cell.length_b   1.000
_cell.length_c   1.000
_cell.angle_alpha   90.00
_cell.angle_beta   90.00
_cell.angle_gamma   90.00
#
_symmetry.space_group_name_H-M   'P 1'
#
loop_
_entity.id
_entity.type
_entity.pdbx_description
1 polymer ?
#
loop_
_entity_poly.entity_id
_entity_poly.type
_entity_poly.pdbx_seq_one_letter_code
_entity_poly.pdbx_strand_id
1 'polypeptide(L)'
;DDFLGVPRSQYLASEEEQAAYYEAVLERLVATGAAGAYAWCYADYDPRLFERPPLATAVRERTFGLVRADGSEKPAADVFRKFRQRRDDGTLVQAPIARVLDVSADEYYLEPAKHFGRLYSKWVARGTS
;
A
#
# COMPACT_ATOMS: atom_id res chain seq x y z
N ASP A 1 10.11 18.59 5.93
CA ASP A 1 8.70 18.14 5.94
C ASP A 1 8.25 18.16 7.40
N ASP A 2 7.09 18.76 7.67
CA ASP A 2 6.57 18.92 9.03
C ASP A 2 5.23 18.22 9.25
N PHE A 3 4.81 17.27 8.40
CA PHE A 3 3.45 16.69 8.27
C PHE A 3 2.64 16.37 9.55
N LEU A 4 3.24 16.43 10.76
CA LEU A 4 2.57 16.36 12.07
C LEU A 4 2.86 17.58 12.98
N GLY A 5 3.14 18.75 12.40
CA GLY A 5 3.55 19.99 13.09
C GLY A 5 4.99 20.00 13.62
N VAL A 6 5.80 18.96 13.36
CA VAL A 6 7.17 18.85 13.86
C VAL A 6 8.13 18.62 12.69
N PRO A 7 9.08 19.54 12.44
CA PRO A 7 10.07 19.36 11.39
C PRO A 7 10.90 18.09 11.63
N ARG A 8 10.97 17.23 10.61
CA ARG A 8 11.83 16.05 10.59
C ARG A 8 12.67 16.03 9.33
N SER A 9 13.91 15.57 9.46
CA SER A 9 14.68 15.13 8.31
C SER A 9 14.02 13.87 7.76
N GLN A 10 13.76 13.84 6.46
CA GLN A 10 13.14 12.71 5.77
C GLN A 10 13.97 12.34 4.56
N TYR A 11 14.05 11.04 4.32
CA TYR A 11 14.63 10.52 3.09
C TYR A 11 13.67 10.74 1.92
N LEU A 12 14.15 11.37 0.85
CA LEU A 12 13.42 11.47 -0.41
C LEU A 12 14.11 10.54 -1.40
N ALA A 13 13.46 9.41 -1.69
CA ALA A 13 13.96 8.41 -2.62
C ALA A 13 13.94 8.94 -4.06
N SER A 14 14.87 8.47 -4.89
CA SER A 14 14.83 8.68 -6.33
C SER A 14 13.66 7.94 -6.98
N GLU A 15 13.34 8.26 -8.23
CA GLU A 15 12.29 7.55 -8.97
C GLU A 15 12.69 6.09 -9.29
N GLU A 16 13.98 5.82 -9.46
CA GLU A 16 14.53 4.46 -9.62
C GLU A 16 14.40 3.66 -8.33
N GLU A 17 14.67 4.28 -7.19
CA GLU A 17 14.47 3.64 -5.88
C GLU A 17 12.99 3.39 -5.60
N GLN A 18 12.11 4.31 -5.99
CA GLN A 18 10.67 4.12 -5.94
C GLN A 18 10.26 2.89 -6.78
N ALA A 19 10.80 2.74 -7.99
CA ALA A 19 10.52 1.59 -8.85
C ALA A 19 11.01 0.27 -8.24
N ALA A 20 12.26 0.24 -7.76
CA ALA A 20 12.83 -0.94 -7.10
C ALA A 20 12.04 -1.33 -5.85
N TYR A 21 11.58 -0.34 -5.08
CA TYR A 21 10.70 -0.56 -3.93
C TYR A 21 9.38 -1.20 -4.34
N TYR A 22 8.69 -0.65 -5.36
CA TYR A 22 7.43 -1.21 -5.84
C TYR A 22 7.58 -2.65 -6.35
N GLU A 23 8.63 -2.93 -7.14
CA GLU A 23 8.90 -4.28 -7.63
C GLU A 23 9.02 -5.27 -6.46
N ALA A 24 9.83 -4.91 -5.46
CA ALA A 24 10.07 -5.78 -4.32
C ALA A 24 8.85 -5.93 -3.40
N VAL A 25 7.99 -4.92 -3.29
CA VAL A 25 6.76 -4.99 -2.47
C VAL A 25 5.68 -5.80 -3.18
N LEU A 26 5.49 -5.61 -4.48
CA LEU A 26 4.47 -6.33 -5.25
C LEU A 26 4.72 -7.85 -5.23
N GLU A 27 5.97 -8.30 -5.37
CA GLU A 27 6.31 -9.73 -5.22
C GLU A 27 5.94 -10.27 -3.83
N ARG A 28 6.23 -9.51 -2.77
CA ARG A 28 5.92 -9.92 -1.39
C ARG A 28 4.43 -9.96 -1.11
N LEU A 29 3.66 -9.04 -1.70
CA LEU A 29 2.19 -9.03 -1.59
C LEU A 29 1.61 -10.31 -2.21
N VAL A 30 2.07 -10.71 -3.39
CA VAL A 30 1.68 -11.99 -4.01
C VAL A 30 2.06 -13.18 -3.13
N ALA A 31 3.29 -13.19 -2.60
CA ALA A 31 3.80 -14.25 -1.74
C ALA A 31 3.10 -14.37 -0.38
N THR A 32 2.36 -13.34 0.06
CA THR A 32 1.58 -13.34 1.31
C THR A 32 0.09 -13.54 1.07
N GLY A 33 -0.32 -13.72 -0.17
CA GLY A 33 -1.72 -13.92 -0.52
C GLY A 33 -2.55 -12.64 -0.52
N ALA A 34 -1.93 -11.46 -0.63
CA ALA A 34 -2.68 -10.22 -0.78
C ALA A 34 -3.52 -10.22 -2.07
N ALA A 35 -4.75 -9.71 -1.98
CA ALA A 35 -5.67 -9.67 -3.12
C ALA A 35 -5.30 -8.61 -4.18
N GLY A 36 -4.44 -7.64 -3.82
CA GLY A 36 -4.02 -6.58 -4.73
C GLY A 36 -3.18 -5.52 -4.01
N ALA A 37 -2.82 -4.48 -4.77
CA ALA A 37 -2.06 -3.33 -4.29
C ALA A 37 -2.66 -2.03 -4.85
N TYR A 38 -2.57 -0.95 -4.07
CA TYR A 38 -2.97 0.39 -4.49
C TYR A 38 -1.82 1.36 -4.20
N ALA A 39 -1.23 1.93 -5.25
CA ALA A 39 -0.18 2.93 -5.13
C ALA A 39 -0.80 4.30 -4.85
N TRP A 40 -0.47 4.88 -3.70
CA TRP A 40 -0.76 6.28 -3.42
C TRP A 40 0.45 7.13 -3.86
N CYS A 41 0.33 8.06 -4.80
CA CYS A 41 -0.84 8.46 -5.58
C CYS A 41 -0.66 8.17 -7.07
N TYR A 42 -1.70 8.38 -7.87
CA TYR A 42 -1.59 8.18 -9.32
C TYR A 42 -0.59 9.16 -9.97
N ALA A 43 -0.71 10.45 -9.67
CA ALA A 43 0.12 11.50 -10.25
C ALA A 43 0.75 12.39 -9.17
N ASP A 44 1.89 12.98 -9.50
CA ASP A 44 2.51 14.05 -8.74
C ASP A 44 1.62 15.29 -8.71
N TYR A 45 1.78 16.10 -7.68
CA TYR A 45 1.08 17.37 -7.62
C TYR A 45 1.73 18.40 -8.52
N ASP A 46 0.91 19.29 -9.08
CA ASP A 46 1.38 20.42 -9.87
C ASP A 46 2.23 21.37 -9.02
N PRO A 47 3.41 21.83 -9.49
CA PRO A 47 4.26 22.76 -8.76
C PRO A 47 3.57 24.04 -8.28
N ARG A 48 2.51 24.50 -8.96
CA ARG A 48 1.71 25.67 -8.55
C ARG A 48 1.03 25.49 -7.19
N LEU A 49 0.94 24.26 -6.70
CA LEU A 49 0.35 23.93 -5.41
C LEU A 49 1.39 23.81 -4.29
N PHE A 50 2.70 23.84 -4.59
CA PHE A 50 3.74 23.52 -3.61
C PHE A 50 3.84 24.51 -2.47
N GLU A 51 3.36 25.75 -2.64
CA GLU A 51 3.32 26.77 -1.58
C GLU A 51 1.96 26.83 -0.86
N ARG A 52 1.05 25.89 -1.15
CA ARG A 52 -0.29 25.83 -0.56
C ARG A 52 -0.42 24.61 0.37
N PRO A 53 -1.11 24.72 1.52
CA PRO A 53 -1.39 23.56 2.35
C PRO A 53 -2.17 22.47 1.57
N PRO A 54 -1.89 21.17 1.81
CA PRO A 54 -0.86 20.63 2.72
C PRO A 54 0.55 20.58 2.10
N LEU A 55 0.69 20.82 0.79
CA LEU A 55 1.93 20.60 0.05
C LEU A 55 3.05 21.60 0.39
N ALA A 56 2.70 22.76 0.96
CA ALA A 56 3.65 23.70 1.57
C ALA A 56 4.61 23.00 2.53
N THR A 57 4.14 21.99 3.25
CA THR A 57 4.93 21.33 4.28
C THR A 57 5.08 19.83 4.09
N ALA A 58 4.12 19.17 3.43
CA ALA A 58 4.18 17.77 3.02
C ALA A 58 4.99 17.58 1.73
N VAL A 59 6.30 17.90 1.78
CA VAL A 59 7.19 17.91 0.62
C VAL A 59 7.21 16.55 -0.10
N ARG A 60 7.18 15.44 0.65
CA ARG A 60 7.21 14.08 0.08
C ARG A 60 5.99 13.79 -0.81
N GLU A 61 4.83 14.34 -0.46
CA GLU A 61 3.58 14.06 -1.18
C GLU A 61 3.59 14.63 -2.59
N ARG A 62 4.38 15.69 -2.81
CA ARG A 62 4.54 16.35 -4.11
C ARG A 62 4.94 15.38 -5.22
N THR A 63 5.70 14.32 -4.87
CA THR A 63 6.38 13.44 -5.83
C THR A 63 6.05 11.95 -5.66
N PHE A 64 4.94 11.59 -5.02
CA PHE A 64 4.52 10.20 -4.81
C PHE A 64 3.94 9.50 -6.05
N GLY A 65 3.54 10.28 -7.06
CA GLY A 65 2.87 9.80 -8.25
C GLY A 65 3.64 8.70 -8.98
N LEU A 66 2.91 7.82 -9.66
CA LEU A 66 3.46 6.96 -10.72
C LEU A 66 3.68 7.75 -12.02
N VAL A 67 3.00 8.88 -12.15
CA VAL A 67 3.08 9.82 -13.27
C VAL A 67 3.53 11.17 -12.73
N ARG A 68 4.42 11.86 -13.44
CA ARG A 68 4.86 13.21 -13.11
C ARG A 68 3.74 14.23 -13.37
N ALA A 69 3.89 15.44 -12.84
CA ALA A 69 2.87 16.50 -12.96
C ALA A 69 2.60 16.92 -14.42
N ASP A 70 3.54 16.68 -15.34
CA ASP A 70 3.40 16.93 -16.77
C ASP A 70 2.72 15.78 -17.53
N GLY A 71 2.35 14.70 -16.85
CA GLY A 71 1.74 13.51 -17.44
C GLY A 71 2.73 12.46 -17.94
N SER A 72 4.04 12.70 -17.84
CA SER A 72 5.05 11.69 -18.20
C SER A 72 5.12 10.57 -17.15
N GLU A 73 5.26 9.34 -17.61
CA GLU A 73 5.37 8.19 -16.69
C GLU A 73 6.74 8.15 -16.00
N LYS A 74 6.74 7.75 -14.72
CA LYS A 74 7.96 7.40 -13.99
C LYS A 74 8.33 5.93 -14.22
N PRO A 75 9.58 5.52 -13.93
CA PRO A 75 9.99 4.11 -14.00
C PRO A 75 9.06 3.16 -13.23
N ALA A 76 8.50 3.60 -12.11
CA ALA A 76 7.54 2.83 -11.32
C ALA A 76 6.29 2.41 -12.12
N ALA A 77 5.82 3.22 -13.08
CA ALA A 77 4.68 2.84 -13.93
C ALA A 77 4.96 1.57 -14.76
N ASP A 78 6.19 1.40 -15.22
CA ASP A 78 6.60 0.21 -15.97
C ASP A 78 6.63 -1.06 -15.10
N VAL A 79 6.97 -0.92 -13.81
CA VAL A 79 6.88 -2.02 -12.84
C VAL A 79 5.45 -2.56 -12.77
N PHE A 80 4.45 -1.68 -12.65
CA PHE A 80 3.04 -2.09 -12.63
C PHE A 80 2.60 -2.74 -13.95
N ARG A 81 3.10 -2.25 -15.09
CA ARG A 81 2.82 -2.83 -16.41
C ARG A 81 3.37 -4.24 -16.55
N LYS A 82 4.64 -4.45 -16.17
CA LYS A 82 5.27 -5.78 -16.15
C LYS A 82 4.58 -6.71 -15.18
N PHE A 83 4.19 -6.21 -14.00
CA PHE A 83 3.44 -7.00 -13.02
C PHE A 83 2.06 -7.42 -13.57
N ARG A 84 1.34 -6.52 -14.24
CA ARG A 84 0.09 -6.86 -14.95
C ARG A 84 0.31 -7.94 -16.01
N GLN A 85 1.35 -7.81 -16.83
CA GLN A 85 1.69 -8.81 -17.85
C GLN A 85 1.92 -10.19 -17.22
N ARG A 86 2.71 -10.25 -16.14
CA ARG A 86 2.96 -11.48 -15.38
C ARG A 86 1.74 -12.07 -14.67
N ARG A 87 0.73 -11.24 -14.38
CA ARG A 87 -0.56 -11.73 -13.89
C ARG A 87 -1.33 -12.38 -15.03
N ASP A 88 -1.40 -11.68 -16.16
CA ASP A 88 -2.22 -12.08 -17.32
C ASP A 88 -1.67 -13.34 -18.02
N ASP A 89 -0.35 -13.54 -17.98
CA ASP A 89 0.31 -14.75 -18.48
C ASP A 89 0.30 -15.93 -17.49
N GLY A 90 -0.21 -15.71 -16.27
CA GLY A 90 -0.30 -16.73 -15.21
C GLY A 90 1.02 -17.04 -14.49
N THR A 91 2.08 -16.25 -14.67
CA THR A 91 3.38 -16.45 -13.99
C THR A 91 3.38 -15.94 -12.55
N LEU A 92 2.42 -15.09 -12.16
CA LEU A 92 2.18 -14.71 -10.77
C LEU A 92 1.28 -15.72 -10.07
N VAL A 93 1.88 -16.57 -9.24
CA VAL A 93 1.15 -17.51 -8.38
C VAL A 93 1.00 -16.92 -6.98
N GLN A 94 -0.21 -16.52 -6.63
CA GLN A 94 -0.54 -16.02 -5.30
C GLN A 94 -0.46 -17.14 -4.26
N ALA A 95 0.20 -16.87 -3.14
CA ALA A 95 0.30 -17.83 -2.05
C ALA A 95 -1.07 -18.04 -1.37
N PRO A 96 -1.35 -19.26 -0.85
CA PRO A 96 -2.56 -19.49 -0.09
C PRO A 96 -2.56 -18.66 1.20
N ILE A 97 -3.68 -18.03 1.50
CA ILE A 97 -3.86 -17.29 2.76
C ILE A 97 -4.13 -18.30 3.87
N ALA A 98 -3.30 -18.29 4.91
CA ALA A 98 -3.56 -19.11 6.09
C ALA A 98 -4.89 -18.68 6.73
N ARG A 99 -5.76 -19.64 7.05
CA ARG A 99 -7.00 -19.36 7.77
C ARG A 99 -6.67 -19.01 9.23
N VAL A 100 -6.66 -17.71 9.53
CA VAL A 100 -6.37 -17.19 10.89
C VAL A 100 -7.60 -17.26 11.80
N LEU A 101 -8.78 -17.03 11.23
CA LEU A 101 -10.05 -17.00 11.97
C LEU A 101 -10.84 -18.29 11.76
N ASP A 102 -11.43 -18.79 12.84
CA ASP A 102 -12.29 -19.98 12.87
C ASP A 102 -13.74 -19.69 12.44
N VAL A 103 -13.97 -18.62 11.67
CA VAL A 103 -15.27 -18.16 11.15
C VAL A 103 -15.06 -17.63 9.73
N SER A 104 -15.99 -17.91 8.81
CA SER A 104 -15.92 -17.33 7.45
C SER A 104 -16.34 -15.86 7.46
N ALA A 105 -16.06 -15.11 6.39
CA ALA A 105 -16.57 -13.74 6.26
C ALA A 105 -18.11 -13.73 6.27
N ASP A 106 -18.74 -14.62 5.51
CA ASP A 106 -20.20 -14.72 5.44
C ASP A 106 -20.83 -15.04 6.80
N GLU A 107 -20.27 -16.03 7.52
CA GLU A 107 -20.74 -16.40 8.86
C GLU A 107 -20.55 -15.24 9.84
N TYR A 108 -19.39 -14.57 9.79
CA TYR A 108 -19.09 -13.43 10.67
C TYR A 108 -20.14 -12.32 10.53
N TYR A 109 -20.56 -12.01 9.31
CA TYR A 109 -21.51 -10.93 9.05
C TYR A 109 -22.97 -11.27 9.39
N LEU A 110 -23.31 -12.54 9.70
CA LEU A 110 -24.63 -12.89 10.23
C LEU A 110 -24.84 -12.37 11.67
N GLU A 111 -23.79 -12.39 12.51
CA GLU A 111 -23.84 -11.94 13.91
C GLU A 111 -22.53 -11.20 14.34
N PRO A 112 -22.17 -10.06 13.72
CA PRO A 112 -20.82 -9.48 13.82
C PRO A 112 -20.41 -9.12 15.25
N ALA A 113 -21.32 -8.61 16.08
CA ALA A 113 -21.01 -8.26 17.48
C ALA A 113 -20.63 -9.51 18.31
N LYS A 114 -21.34 -10.62 18.10
CA LYS A 114 -21.08 -11.90 18.78
C LYS A 114 -19.77 -12.52 18.31
N HIS A 115 -19.54 -12.56 17.00
CA HIS A 115 -18.30 -13.11 16.45
C HIS A 115 -17.10 -12.27 16.87
N PHE A 116 -17.19 -10.94 16.84
CA PHE A 116 -16.14 -10.04 17.33
C PHE A 116 -15.82 -10.30 18.79
N GLY A 117 -16.82 -10.29 19.68
CA GLY A 117 -16.62 -10.52 21.11
C GLY A 117 -15.94 -11.86 21.42
N ARG A 118 -16.36 -12.93 20.71
CA ARG A 118 -15.74 -14.26 20.82
C ARG A 118 -14.28 -14.27 20.38
N LEU A 119 -13.99 -13.69 19.21
CA LEU A 119 -12.64 -13.67 18.64
C LEU A 119 -11.69 -12.80 19.48
N TYR A 120 -12.15 -11.64 19.94
CA TYR A 120 -11.37 -10.75 20.79
C TYR A 120 -11.03 -11.42 22.13
N SER A 121 -12.00 -12.07 22.77
CA SER A 121 -11.76 -12.81 24.02
C SER A 121 -10.71 -13.91 23.85
N LYS A 122 -10.75 -14.65 22.72
CA LYS A 122 -9.72 -15.65 22.38
C LYS A 122 -8.33 -15.02 22.18
N TRP A 123 -8.27 -13.85 21.56
CA TRP A 123 -7.01 -13.13 21.33
C TRP A 123 -6.38 -12.65 22.65
N VAL A 124 -7.19 -12.03 23.54
CA VAL A 124 -6.73 -11.57 24.86
C VAL A 124 -6.17 -12.74 25.68
N ALA A 125 -6.87 -13.88 25.69
CA ALA A 125 -6.40 -15.07 26.42
C ALA A 125 -5.05 -15.60 25.91
N ARG A 126 -4.75 -15.46 24.62
CA ARG A 126 -3.45 -15.86 24.03
C ARG A 126 -2.31 -14.90 24.33
N GLY A 127 -2.60 -13.61 24.52
CA GLY A 127 -1.60 -12.57 24.82
C GLY A 127 -1.18 -12.51 26.29
N THR A 128 -1.76 -13.35 27.15
CA THR A 128 -1.50 -13.40 28.60
C THR A 128 -0.75 -14.69 29.00
N SER A 129 -0.09 -15.36 28.05
CA SER A 129 0.75 -16.56 28.25
C SER A 129 2.17 -16.32 27.80
#